data_AF-A0A0D0D9N5-F1
#
_entry.id   AF-A0A0D0D9N5-F1
#
_cell.length_a   1.000
_cell.length_b   1.000
_cell.length_c   1.000
_cell.angle_alpha   90.00
_cell.angle_beta   90.00
_cell.angle_gamma   90.00
#
_symmetry.space_group_name_H-M   'P 1'
#
loop_
_entity.id
_entity.type
_entity.pdbx_description
1 polymer ?
#
loop_
_entity_poly.entity_id
_entity_poly.type
_entity_poly.pdbx_seq_one_letter_code
_entity_poly.pdbx_strand_id
1 'polypeptide(L)' 'MRMTATDAMEVHAKLLPISQQVQNHCHQAILCIAAHPPTQPLHPTIWRAAYIYVKHHHSSLHQLTHTFNVNPSDIETV' A
#
# COMPACT_ATOMS: atom_id res chain seq x y z
N MET A 1 -22.35 18.90 -6.73
CA MET A 1 -21.39 17.91 -7.26
C MET A 1 -21.71 17.70 -8.73
N ARG A 2 -20.80 18.06 -9.64
CA ARG A 2 -21.00 17.90 -11.10
C ARG A 2 -20.28 16.60 -11.48
N MET A 3 -21.04 15.55 -11.73
CA MET A 3 -20.50 14.23 -12.10
C MET A 3 -20.56 14.14 -13.61
N THR A 4 -19.42 13.94 -14.26
CA THR A 4 -19.36 13.83 -15.72
C THR A 4 -19.93 12.47 -16.15
N ALA A 5 -20.44 12.38 -17.39
CA ALA A 5 -21.01 11.12 -17.90
C ALA A 5 -20.02 9.94 -17.82
N THR A 6 -18.72 10.24 -17.98
CA THR A 6 -17.62 9.29 -17.80
C THR A 6 -17.50 8.80 -16.36
N ASP A 7 -17.55 9.70 -15.38
CA ASP A 7 -17.50 9.34 -13.94
C ASP A 7 -18.70 8.45 -13.56
N ALA A 8 -19.89 8.72 -14.13
CA ALA A 8 -21.07 7.89 -13.91
C ALA A 8 -20.90 6.46 -14.49
N MET A 9 -20.28 6.34 -15.67
CA MET A 9 -19.95 5.04 -16.25
C MET A 9 -18.88 4.29 -15.45
N GLU A 10 -17.84 4.98 -14.97
CA GLU A 10 -16.81 4.39 -14.11
C GLU A 10 -17.42 3.84 -12.80
N VAL A 11 -18.29 4.61 -12.15
CA VAL A 11 -19.01 4.18 -10.94
C VAL A 11 -19.88 2.94 -11.22
N HIS A 12 -20.61 2.92 -12.35
CA HIS A 12 -21.43 1.77 -12.72
C HIS A 12 -20.61 0.54 -13.11
N ALA A 13 -19.41 0.72 -13.67
CA ALA A 13 -18.49 -0.35 -14.01
C ALA A 13 -17.64 -0.83 -12.80
N LYS A 14 -17.83 -0.24 -11.61
CA LYS A 14 -16.94 -0.41 -10.44
C LYS A 14 -15.47 -0.11 -10.77
N LEU A 15 -15.24 0.70 -11.79
CA LEU A 15 -13.90 1.16 -12.16
C LEU A 15 -13.59 2.35 -11.27
N LEU A 16 -12.58 2.19 -10.43
CA LEU A 16 -12.01 3.32 -9.72
C LEU A 16 -11.22 4.17 -10.73
N PRO A 17 -11.22 5.51 -10.57
CA PRO A 17 -10.23 6.38 -11.19
C PRO A 17 -8.82 5.78 -11.11
N ILE A 18 -8.01 5.94 -12.16
CA ILE A 18 -6.68 5.33 -12.27
C ILE A 18 -5.81 5.58 -11.03
N SER A 19 -5.85 6.79 -10.46
CA SER A 19 -5.11 7.13 -9.23
C SER A 19 -5.49 6.24 -8.04
N GLN A 20 -6.78 5.94 -7.88
CA GLN A 20 -7.30 5.10 -6.81
C GLN A 20 -7.03 3.61 -7.07
N GLN A 21 -7.04 3.17 -8.34
CA GLN A 21 -6.63 1.82 -8.70
C GLN A 21 -5.16 1.57 -8.34
N VAL A 22 -4.29 2.52 -8.67
CA VAL A 22 -2.86 2.44 -8.32
C VAL A 22 -2.68 2.41 -6.81
N GLN A 23 -3.38 3.27 -6.06
CA GLN A 23 -3.32 3.26 -4.60
C GLN A 23 -3.77 1.92 -4.00
N ASN A 24 -4.89 1.36 -4.48
CA ASN A 24 -5.36 0.05 -4.01
C ASN A 24 -4.38 -1.07 -4.33
N HIS A 25 -3.78 -1.05 -5.52
CA HIS A 25 -2.79 -2.05 -5.91
C HIS A 25 -1.53 -1.95 -5.06
N CYS A 26 -1.03 -0.73 -4.81
CA CYS A 26 0.08 -0.50 -3.90
C CYS A 26 -0.24 -0.98 -2.49
N HIS A 27 -1.42 -0.64 -1.96
CA HIS A 27 -1.86 -1.04 -0.63
C HIS A 27 -1.90 -2.57 -0.49
N GLN A 28 -2.53 -3.27 -1.43
CA GLN A 28 -2.57 -4.73 -1.48
C GLN A 28 -1.17 -5.35 -1.54
N ALA A 29 -0.30 -4.83 -2.40
CA ALA A 29 1.07 -5.33 -2.52
C ALA A 29 1.84 -5.21 -1.21
N ILE A 30 1.75 -4.06 -0.52
CA ILE A 30 2.42 -3.84 0.77
C ILE A 30 1.86 -4.77 1.84
N LEU A 31 0.54 -4.97 1.88
CA LEU A 31 -0.09 -5.90 2.82
C LEU A 31 0.39 -7.34 2.58
N CYS A 32 0.45 -7.80 1.33
CA CYS A 32 0.97 -9.13 1.01
C CYS A 32 2.44 -9.29 1.38
N ILE A 33 3.23 -8.24 1.17
CA ILE A 33 4.66 -8.20 1.51
C ILE A 33 4.85 -8.21 3.04
N ALA A 34 4.00 -7.48 3.79
CA ALA A 34 4.05 -7.40 5.25
C ALA A 34 3.47 -8.63 5.96
N ALA A 35 2.46 -9.28 5.38
CA ALA A 35 1.87 -10.53 5.87
C ALA A 35 2.76 -11.75 5.63
N HIS A 36 3.88 -11.58 4.92
CA HIS A 36 4.74 -12.69 4.56
C HIS A 36 5.53 -13.20 5.76
N PRO A 37 5.71 -14.53 5.93
CA PRO A 37 6.43 -15.08 7.07
C PRO A 37 7.85 -14.49 7.27
N PRO A 38 8.30 -14.41 8.53
CA PRO A 38 9.60 -13.83 8.90
C PRO A 38 10.81 -14.58 8.35
N THR A 39 10.60 -15.78 7.82
CA THR A 39 11.60 -16.61 7.14
C THR A 39 12.07 -15.99 5.83
N GLN A 40 11.31 -15.05 5.25
CA GLN A 40 11.72 -14.41 4.00
C GLN A 40 12.77 -13.29 4.20
N PRO A 41 13.78 -13.17 3.31
CA PRO A 41 14.83 -12.16 3.40
C PRO A 41 14.34 -10.71 3.41
N LEU A 42 13.16 -10.46 2.85
CA LEU A 42 12.60 -9.11 2.73
C LEU A 42 11.93 -8.65 4.02
N HIS A 43 11.46 -9.57 4.86
CA HIS A 43 10.76 -9.27 6.11
C HIS A 43 11.49 -8.26 7.02
N PRO A 44 12.79 -8.41 7.34
CA PRO A 44 13.49 -7.42 8.17
C PRO A 44 13.60 -6.04 7.52
N THR A 45 13.64 -5.97 6.19
CA THR A 45 13.72 -4.70 5.46
C THR A 45 12.40 -3.95 5.52
N ILE A 46 11.29 -4.65 5.36
CA ILE A 46 9.93 -4.08 5.45
C ILE A 46 9.64 -3.66 6.88
N TRP A 47 10.02 -4.47 7.86
CA TRP A 47 9.86 -4.15 9.28
C TRP A 47 10.60 -2.87 9.66
N ARG A 48 11.87 -2.76 9.24
CA ARG A 48 12.63 -1.51 9.40
C ARG A 48 11.98 -0.34 8.67
N ALA A 49 11.44 -0.59 7.48
CA ALA A 49 10.80 0.46 6.68
C ALA A 49 9.50 0.99 7.29
N ALA A 50 8.73 0.14 7.98
CA ALA A 50 7.53 0.51 8.70
C ALA A 50 7.84 1.17 10.05
N TYR A 51 8.89 0.72 10.74
CA TYR A 51 9.23 1.22 12.08
C TYR A 51 10.01 2.53 12.06
N ILE A 52 10.90 2.72 11.08
CA ILE A 52 11.81 3.86 11.01
C ILE A 52 11.48 4.72 9.79
N TYR A 53 11.01 5.94 10.04
CA TYR A 53 10.86 6.92 8.97
C TYR A 53 12.14 7.74 8.78
N VAL A 54 12.91 7.41 7.74
CA VAL A 54 14.15 8.12 7.39
C VAL A 54 13.83 9.45 6.71
N LYS A 55 14.36 10.56 7.25
CA LYS A 55 14.07 11.92 6.76
C LYS A 55 14.70 12.27 5.41
N HIS A 56 15.79 11.60 5.01
CA HIS A 56 16.63 12.02 3.87
C HIS A 56 16.75 10.98 2.75
N HIS A 57 16.88 9.70 3.10
CA HIS A 57 17.04 8.61 2.13
C HIS A 57 15.89 7.61 2.24
N HIS A 58 14.65 8.10 2.12
CA HIS A 58 13.49 7.22 2.10
C HIS A 58 13.43 6.42 0.78
N SER A 59 13.51 5.11 0.90
CA SER A 59 13.13 4.18 -0.18
C SER A 59 11.62 4.25 -0.42
N SER A 60 11.19 3.76 -1.59
CA SER A 60 9.77 3.64 -1.90
C SER A 60 9.03 2.80 -0.87
N LEU A 61 9.67 1.82 -0.24
CA LEU A 61 9.08 1.04 0.85
C LEU A 61 8.76 1.90 2.07
N HIS A 62 9.64 2.81 2.49
CA HIS A 62 9.35 3.76 3.58
C HIS A 62 8.17 4.67 3.25
N GLN A 63 8.11 5.17 2.02
CA GLN A 63 6.98 6.01 1.62
C GLN A 63 5.68 5.22 1.67
N LEU A 64 5.69 4.01 1.12
CA LEU A 64 4.53 3.14 1.01
C LEU A 64 4.02 2.64 2.37
N THR A 65 4.89 2.15 3.26
CA THR A 65 4.50 1.69 4.60
C THR A 65 3.88 2.81 5.43
N HIS A 66 4.44 4.02 5.38
CA HIS A 66 3.92 5.16 6.12
C HIS A 66 2.68 5.81 5.48
N THR A 67 2.59 5.84 4.14
CA THR A 67 1.41 6.37 3.44
C THR A 67 0.17 5.55 3.73
N PHE A 68 0.31 4.22 3.79
CA PHE A 68 -0.79 3.30 4.05
C PHE A 68 -0.89 2.84 5.51
N ASN A 69 -0.03 3.38 6.40
CA ASN A 69 0.03 3.01 7.82
C ASN A 69 0.08 1.49 8.06
N VAL A 70 0.88 0.79 7.24
CA VAL A 70 1.03 -0.67 7.31
C VAL A 70 2.15 -1.00 8.28
N ASN A 71 1.78 -1.65 9.39
CA ASN A 71 2.71 -2.22 10.36
C ASN A 71 2.71 -3.75 10.27
N PRO A 72 3.83 -4.39 9.88
CA PRO A 72 3.91 -5.85 9.80
C PRO A 72 3.68 -6.57 11.14
N SER A 73 3.79 -5.89 12.28
CA SER A 73 3.47 -6.46 13.59
C SER A 73 1.96 -6.61 13.86
N ASP A 74 1.14 -5.83 13.17
CA ASP A 74 -0.33 -5.83 13.34
C ASP A 74 -1.05 -6.70 12.29
N ILE A 75 -0.29 -7.27 11.35
CA ILE A 75 -0.81 -8.04 10.23
C ILE A 75 -0.68 -9.53 10.52
N GLU A 76 -1.79 -10.24 10.41
CA GLU A 76 -1.82 -11.69 10.52
C GLU A 76 -0.95 -12.30 9.42
N THR A 77 -0.01 -13.15 9.83
CA THR A 77 0.84 -13.90 8.90
C THR A 77 -0.01 -14.95 8.20
N VAL A 78 0.04 -14.98 6.86
CA VAL A 78 -0.72 -15.94 6.02
C VAL A 78 0.07 -17.23 5.83
#